data_AF-A0A7V6J1U1-F1
#
_entry.id   AF-A0A7V6J1U1-F1
#
_cell.length_a   1.000
_cell.length_b   1.000
_cell.length_c   1.000
_cell.angle_alpha   90.00
_cell.angle_beta   90.00
_cell.angle_gamma   90.00
#
_symmetry.space_group_name_H-M   'P 1'
#
loop_
_entity.id
_entity.type
_entity.pdbx_description
1 polymer ?
#
loop_
_entity_poly.entity_id
_entity_poly.type
_entity_poly.pdbx_seq_one_letter_code
_entity_poly.pdbx_strand_id
1 'polypeptide(L)' 'MRIILALQKSDKDNVATPADWGPGDDVIIPPAGSCGAAKKRMEEDNPNMYCLDWFMCFKNERI' A
#
# COMPACT_ATOMS: atom_id res chain seq x y z
N MET A 1 18.01 4.75 -10.52
CA MET A 1 17.71 5.85 -9.57
C MET A 1 16.41 5.53 -8.80
N ARG A 2 16.46 4.57 -7.87
CA ARG A 2 15.26 4.04 -7.18
C ARG A 2 14.65 5.03 -6.17
N ILE A 3 15.50 5.64 -5.34
CA ILE A 3 15.07 6.45 -4.18
C ILE A 3 14.20 7.64 -4.60
N ILE A 4 14.62 8.40 -5.62
CA ILE A 4 13.86 9.58 -6.07
C ILE A 4 12.46 9.18 -6.57
N LEU A 5 12.37 8.12 -7.38
CA LEU A 5 11.09 7.62 -7.89
C LEU A 5 10.18 7.13 -6.77
N ALA A 6 10.74 6.41 -5.80
CA ALA A 6 9.99 5.93 -4.64
C ALA A 6 9.46 7.09 -3.78
N LEU A 7 10.28 8.12 -3.54
CA LEU A 7 9.85 9.31 -2.80
C LEU A 7 8.76 10.09 -3.55
N GLN A 8 8.92 10.28 -4.86
CA GLN A 8 7.91 10.95 -5.69
C GLN A 8 6.58 10.17 -5.71
N LYS A 9 6.62 8.84 -5.83
CA LYS A 9 5.43 7.98 -5.77
C LYS A 9 4.77 8.05 -4.39
N SER A 10 5.56 8.01 -3.32
CA SER A 10 5.07 8.08 -1.94
C SER A 10 4.35 9.39 -1.66
N ASP A 11 4.94 10.51 -2.06
CA ASP A 11 4.36 11.85 -1.90
C ASP A 11 3.07 12.03 -2.73
N LYS A 12 3.12 11.64 -4.01
CA LYS A 12 1.99 11.81 -4.94
C LYS A 12 0.78 10.96 -4.55
N ASP A 13 1.01 9.69 -4.21
CA ASP A 13 -0.07 8.70 -4.07
C ASP A 13 -0.37 8.37 -2.59
N ASN A 14 0.37 8.95 -1.64
CA ASN A 14 0.25 8.69 -0.20
C ASN A 14 0.38 7.20 0.17
N VAL A 15 1.37 6.54 -0.43
CA VAL A 15 1.69 5.12 -0.23
C VAL A 15 3.12 4.93 0.25
N ALA A 16 3.43 3.76 0.79
CA ALA A 16 4.80 3.34 1.07
C ALA A 16 5.29 2.36 0.00
N THR A 17 6.57 2.44 -0.36
CA THR A 17 7.18 1.51 -1.31
C THR A 17 7.86 0.36 -0.56
N PRO A 18 7.60 -0.92 -0.90
CA PRO A 18 8.28 -2.06 -0.27
C PRO A 18 9.79 -2.08 -0.55
N ALA A 19 10.49 -3.00 0.13
CA ALA A 19 11.89 -3.27 -0.17
C ALA A 19 12.05 -3.66 -1.66
N ASP A 20 13.14 -3.19 -2.26
CA ASP A 20 13.48 -3.44 -3.67
C ASP A 20 12.44 -2.99 -4.71
N TRP A 21 11.48 -2.16 -4.31
CA TRP A 21 10.42 -1.64 -5.20
C TRP A 21 10.96 -0.93 -6.45
N GLY A 22 10.35 -1.26 -7.59
CA GLY A 22 10.46 -0.56 -8.87
C GLY A 22 9.10 -0.12 -9.43
N PRO A 23 9.08 0.74 -10.47
CA PRO A 23 7.84 1.18 -11.10
C PRO A 23 7.02 0.00 -11.64
N GLY A 24 5.75 -0.07 -11.25
CA GLY A 24 4.83 -1.17 -11.59
C GLY A 24 4.70 -2.24 -10.51
N ASP A 25 5.59 -2.25 -9.51
CA ASP A 25 5.42 -3.09 -8.33
C ASP A 25 4.34 -2.53 -7.40
N ASP A 26 3.70 -3.44 -6.67
CA ASP A 26 2.64 -3.12 -5.72
C ASP A 26 3.16 -2.21 -4.59
N VAL A 27 2.27 -1.37 -4.08
CA VAL A 27 2.60 -0.37 -3.05
C VAL A 27 1.89 -0.69 -1.75
N ILE A 28 2.54 -0.37 -0.63
CA ILE A 28 2.00 -0.58 0.71
C ILE A 28 1.03 0.57 1.04
N ILE A 29 -0.16 0.19 1.47
CA ILE A 29 -1.15 1.13 2.00
C ILE A 29 -0.80 1.44 3.45
N PRO A 30 -0.78 2.71 3.87
CA PRO A 30 -0.50 3.06 5.25
C PRO A 30 -1.39 2.29 6.27
N PRO A 31 -0.79 1.81 7.37
CA PRO A 31 -1.52 1.03 8.37
C PRO A 31 -2.68 1.84 8.95
N ALA A 32 -3.73 1.15 9.38
CA ALA A 32 -4.88 1.79 9.97
C ALA A 32 -4.48 2.46 11.30
N GLY A 33 -4.73 3.76 11.43
CA GLY A 33 -4.40 4.52 12.66
C GLY A 33 -5.33 4.23 13.85
N SER A 34 -6.32 3.35 13.69
CA SER A 34 -7.27 2.99 14.76
C SER A 34 -7.84 1.58 14.56
N CYS A 35 -8.31 0.97 15.65
CA CYS A 35 -8.92 -0.35 15.63
C CYS A 35 -10.19 -0.41 14.74
N GLY A 36 -10.98 0.68 14.70
CA GLY A 36 -12.18 0.75 13.86
C GLY A 36 -11.84 0.77 12.37
N ALA A 37 -10.81 1.53 11.97
CA ALA A 37 -10.33 1.56 10.59
C ALA A 37 -9.69 0.22 10.18
N ALA A 38 -8.99 -0.45 11.11
CA ALA A 38 -8.44 -1.78 10.87
C ALA A 38 -9.54 -2.82 10.61
N LYS A 39 -10.59 -2.83 11.46
CA LYS A 39 -11.73 -3.73 11.29
C LYS A 39 -12.43 -3.51 9.96
N LYS A 40 -12.75 -2.26 9.63
CA LYS A 40 -13.39 -1.89 8.34
C LYS A 40 -12.57 -2.37 7.14
N ARG A 41 -11.24 -2.23 7.20
CA ARG A 41 -10.33 -2.65 6.13
C ARG A 41 -10.28 -4.18 5.94
N MET A 42 -10.41 -4.94 7.02
CA MET A 42 -10.46 -6.41 6.95
C MET A 42 -11.83 -6.94 6.49
N GLU A 43 -12.89 -6.16 6.69
CA GLU A 43 -14.26 -6.51 6.27
C GLU A 43 -14.58 -6.03 4.83
N GLU A 44 -13.85 -5.04 4.32
CA GLU A 44 -14.00 -4.52 2.96
C GLU A 44 -13.34 -5.44 1.92
N ASP A 45 -14.15 -6.02 1.04
CA ASP A 45 -13.67 -6.78 -0.11
C ASP A 45 -13.34 -5.82 -1.26
N ASN A 46 -12.10 -5.35 -1.30
CA ASN A 46 -11.61 -4.45 -2.34
C ASN A 46 -10.75 -5.23 -3.35
N PRO A 47 -11.18 -5.38 -4.62
CA PRO A 47 -10.51 -6.22 -5.60
C PRO A 47 -9.10 -5.73 -5.99
N ASN A 48 -8.79 -4.45 -5.72
CA ASN A 48 -7.49 -3.84 -6.01
C ASN A 48 -6.56 -3.77 -4.79
N MET A 49 -6.93 -4.44 -3.69
CA MET A 49 -6.16 -4.47 -2.46
C MET A 49 -6.09 -5.89 -1.92
N TYR A 50 -4.95 -6.26 -1.34
CA TYR A 50 -4.82 -7.49 -0.57
C TYR A 50 -4.04 -7.22 0.72
N CYS A 51 -4.43 -7.90 1.79
CA CYS A 51 -3.81 -7.75 3.10
C CYS A 51 -3.18 -9.07 3.52
N LEU A 52 -1.91 -9.02 3.91
CA LEU A 52 -1.26 -10.16 4.58
C LEU A 52 -1.65 -10.22 6.05
N ASP A 53 -1.89 -9.05 6.65
CA ASP A 53 -2.40 -8.86 8.00
C ASP A 53 -3.08 -7.48 8.09
N TRP A 54 -3.74 -7.17 9.21
CA TRP A 54 -4.52 -5.94 9.40
C TRP A 54 -3.70 -4.65 9.25
N PHE A 55 -2.40 -4.70 9.51
CA PHE A 55 -1.47 -3.57 9.38
C PHE A 55 -0.68 -3.57 8.07
N MET A 56 -0.75 -4.65 7.29
CA MET A 56 0.09 -4.86 6.10
C MET A 56 -0.79 -5.19 4.89
N CYS A 57 -1.22 -4.13 4.21
CA CYS A 57 -2.01 -4.21 3.00
C CYS A 57 -1.27 -3.57 1.83
N PHE A 58 -1.49 -4.15 0.65
CA PHE A 58 -0.92 -3.70 -0.60
C PHE A 58 -2.03 -3.30 -1.57
N LYS A 59 -1.75 -2.29 -2.38
CA LYS A 59 -2.57 -1.92 -3.54
C LYS A 59 -1.91 -2.50 -4.79
N ASN A 60 -2.69 -3.21 -5.59
CA ASN A 60 -2.23 -3.78 -6.85
C ASN A 60 -2.02 -2.66 -7.88
N GLU A 61 -0.80 -2.55 -8.40
CA GLU A 61 -0.43 -1.56 -9.43
C GLU A 61 -0.05 -2.22 -10.77
N ARG A 62 -0.09 -3.56 -10.84
CA ARG A 62 0.15 -4.31 -12.07
C ARG A 62 -1.10 -4.28 -12.96
N ILE A 63 -0.90 -3.83 -14.21
CA ILE A 63 -1.91 -3.84 -15.28
C ILE A 63 -2.04 -5.25 -15.84
#